data_AF-A0A1D9P5W9-F1
#
_entry.id   AF-A0A1D9P5W9-F1
#
_cell.length_a   1.000
_cell.length_b   1.000
_cell.length_c   1.000
_cell.angle_alpha   90.00
_cell.angle_beta   90.00
_cell.angle_gamma   90.00
#
_symmetry.space_group_name_H-M   'P 1'
#
loop_
_entity.id
_entity.type
_entity.pdbx_description
1 polymer ?
#
loop_
_entity_poly.entity_id
_entity_poly.type
_entity_poly.pdbx_seq_one_letter_code
_entity_poly.pdbx_strand_id
1 'polypeptide(L)'
;MDKYYKLAQVIKAAGKELVKDNDVKVFNVDEALGHKRTDKSPDVIEVKNDGGYRSILIGHIQGNVSYDTGGLLNVNNKGYAYIYSENVLYTEDLGEVWCYKCYPTTAEIRKRLRILARTKRNLYGGHTVEIYPGEYEASKEDNYYMTKAYLSWLVEKYADMVWEDSRSAEEIVFNAIGERSKNN
;
A
#
# COMPACT_ATOMS: atom_id res chain seq x y z
N MET A 1 -3.76 21.43 -4.03
CA MET A 1 -3.26 20.07 -3.74
C MET A 1 -4.34 19.34 -2.95
N ASP A 2 -4.56 18.03 -3.15
CA ASP A 2 -5.53 17.26 -2.35
C ASP A 2 -4.83 16.22 -1.48
N LYS A 3 -5.54 15.69 -0.48
CA LYS A 3 -5.01 14.70 0.47
C LYS A 3 -4.44 13.45 -0.21
N TYR A 4 -5.06 12.97 -1.29
CA TYR A 4 -4.55 11.84 -2.05
C TYR A 4 -3.27 12.16 -2.81
N TYR A 5 -3.04 13.42 -3.21
CA TYR A 5 -1.78 13.83 -3.80
C TYR A 5 -0.64 13.71 -2.80
N LYS A 6 -0.83 14.16 -1.55
CA LYS A 6 0.19 14.05 -0.51
C LYS A 6 0.48 12.59 -0.16
N LEU A 7 -0.56 11.76 0.00
CA LEU A 7 -0.40 10.31 0.18
C LEU A 7 0.35 9.66 -1.00
N ALA A 8 0.03 10.03 -2.24
CA ALA A 8 0.74 9.55 -3.42
C ALA A 8 2.21 9.98 -3.45
N GLN A 9 2.54 11.17 -2.93
CA GLN A 9 3.93 11.61 -2.78
C GLN A 9 4.68 10.74 -1.77
N VAL A 10 4.08 10.43 -0.61
CA VAL A 10 4.68 9.53 0.39
C VAL A 10 4.97 8.17 -0.22
N ILE A 11 3.98 7.56 -0.89
CA ILE A 11 4.14 6.25 -1.55
C ILE A 11 5.24 6.31 -2.63
N LYS A 12 5.29 7.39 -3.43
CA LYS A 12 6.30 7.54 -4.48
C LYS A 12 7.69 7.75 -3.89
N ALA A 13 7.83 8.54 -2.84
CA ALA A 13 9.09 8.77 -2.15
C ALA A 13 9.61 7.48 -1.52
N ALA A 14 8.74 6.72 -0.82
CA ALA A 14 9.07 5.39 -0.31
C ALA A 14 9.57 4.48 -1.43
N GLY A 15 8.82 4.36 -2.52
CA GLY A 15 9.22 3.54 -3.67
C GLY A 15 10.60 3.91 -4.24
N LYS A 16 10.95 5.21 -4.29
CA LYS A 16 12.28 5.67 -4.73
C LYS A 16 13.39 5.25 -3.78
N GLU A 17 13.15 5.28 -2.47
CA GLU A 17 14.14 4.85 -1.48
C GLU A 17 14.32 3.32 -1.50
N LEU A 18 13.22 2.56 -1.66
CA LEU A 18 13.27 1.10 -1.64
C LEU A 18 14.02 0.49 -2.82
N VAL A 19 14.04 1.14 -3.98
CA VAL A 19 14.71 0.62 -5.19
C VAL A 19 16.20 0.99 -5.29
N LYS A 20 16.74 1.73 -4.31
CA LYS A 20 18.17 2.11 -4.34
C LYS A 20 19.09 0.89 -4.20
N ASP A 21 18.62 -0.14 -3.51
CA ASP A 21 19.34 -1.40 -3.29
C ASP A 21 18.43 -2.57 -3.67
N ASN A 22 19.01 -3.70 -4.08
CA ASN A 22 18.26 -4.89 -4.52
C ASN A 22 17.71 -5.75 -3.38
N ASP A 23 17.81 -5.30 -2.13
CA ASP A 23 17.31 -6.03 -0.98
C ASP A 23 15.78 -6.02 -0.92
N VAL A 24 15.25 -7.05 -0.25
CA VAL A 24 13.84 -7.15 0.11
C VAL A 24 13.53 -6.11 1.18
N LYS A 25 12.73 -5.11 0.82
CA LYS A 25 12.36 -4.01 1.72
C LYS A 25 10.87 -3.71 1.63
N VAL A 26 10.27 -3.46 2.80
CA VAL A 26 8.86 -3.06 2.95
C VAL A 26 8.81 -1.74 3.72
N PHE A 27 8.07 -0.79 3.16
CA PHE A 27 7.70 0.45 3.81
C PHE A 27 6.21 0.43 4.16
N ASN A 28 5.88 0.77 5.40
CA ASN A 28 4.50 0.87 5.88
C ASN A 28 4.18 2.33 6.22
N VAL A 29 3.12 2.89 5.62
CA VAL A 29 2.74 4.29 5.82
C VAL A 29 2.36 4.57 7.28
N ASP A 30 1.68 3.65 7.96
CA ASP A 30 1.24 3.85 9.35
C ASP A 30 2.42 3.93 10.31
N GLU A 31 3.39 3.02 10.14
CA GLU A 31 4.63 3.03 10.92
C GLU A 31 5.43 4.31 10.68
N ALA A 32 5.46 4.82 9.44
CA ALA A 32 6.13 6.08 9.13
C ALA A 32 5.44 7.31 9.76
N LEU A 33 4.16 7.19 10.07
CA LEU A 33 3.40 8.18 10.85
C LEU A 33 3.61 8.03 12.37
N GLY A 34 4.44 7.08 12.81
CA GLY A 34 4.78 6.86 14.21
C GLY A 34 3.87 5.87 14.93
N HIS A 35 2.98 5.19 14.21
CA HIS A 35 2.10 4.19 14.80
C HIS A 35 2.77 2.82 14.85
N LYS A 36 2.69 2.16 16.00
CA LYS A 36 3.18 0.79 16.12
C LYS A 36 2.19 -0.18 15.49
N ARG A 37 2.68 -1.07 14.65
CA ARG A 37 1.92 -2.21 14.15
C ARG A 37 1.59 -3.15 15.32
N THR A 38 0.33 -3.53 15.41
CA THR A 38 -0.21 -4.45 16.44
C THR A 38 -1.29 -5.32 15.82
N ASP A 39 -1.72 -6.37 16.51
CA ASP A 39 -2.87 -7.16 16.06
C ASP A 39 -4.19 -6.37 16.03
N LYS A 40 -4.24 -5.22 16.70
CA LYS A 40 -5.37 -4.28 16.71
C LYS A 40 -5.30 -3.26 15.58
N SER A 41 -4.18 -3.19 14.87
CA SER A 41 -3.94 -2.29 13.73
C SER A 41 -3.38 -3.07 12.52
N PRO A 42 -4.13 -4.06 11.98
CA PRO A 42 -3.73 -4.87 10.82
C PRO A 42 -3.90 -4.15 9.46
N ASP A 43 -4.50 -2.97 9.50
CA ASP A 43 -4.73 -2.03 8.42
C ASP A 43 -3.39 -1.47 7.91
N VAL A 44 -3.14 -1.50 6.60
CA VAL A 44 -1.89 -1.00 6.03
C VAL A 44 -2.03 -0.32 4.67
N ILE A 45 -1.08 0.57 4.39
CA ILE A 45 -0.60 0.87 3.05
C ILE A 45 0.88 0.51 3.00
N GLU A 46 1.22 -0.51 2.21
CA GLU A 46 2.58 -1.03 2.08
C GLU A 46 3.15 -0.80 0.68
N VAL A 47 4.40 -0.39 0.64
CA VAL A 47 5.22 -0.30 -0.57
C VAL A 47 6.33 -1.33 -0.44
N LYS A 48 6.48 -2.24 -1.40
CA LYS A 48 7.40 -3.38 -1.29
C LYS A 48 8.29 -3.51 -2.53
N ASN A 49 9.60 -3.62 -2.32
CA ASN A 49 10.57 -4.05 -3.34
C ASN A 49 11.17 -5.39 -2.90
N ASP A 50 11.16 -6.40 -3.77
CA ASP A 50 11.53 -7.78 -3.44
C ASP A 50 12.55 -8.38 -4.42
N GLY A 51 13.46 -7.57 -4.96
CA GLY A 51 14.50 -8.00 -5.91
C GLY A 51 14.02 -8.49 -7.29
N GLY A 52 12.75 -8.87 -7.42
CA GLY A 52 12.10 -9.25 -8.68
C GLY A 52 10.60 -8.96 -8.72
N TYR A 53 10.06 -8.37 -7.65
CA TYR A 53 8.67 -7.97 -7.55
C TYR A 53 8.55 -6.61 -6.86
N ARG A 54 7.63 -5.77 -7.33
CA ARG A 54 7.30 -4.50 -6.71
C ARG A 54 5.80 -4.36 -6.54
N SER A 55 5.36 -3.76 -5.44
CA SER A 55 3.93 -3.57 -5.21
C SER A 55 3.59 -2.38 -4.33
N ILE A 56 2.36 -1.89 -4.50
CA ILE A 56 1.68 -1.00 -3.55
C ILE A 56 0.39 -1.71 -3.11
N LEU A 57 0.39 -2.20 -1.87
CA LEU A 57 -0.73 -2.90 -1.25
C LEU A 57 -1.50 -1.97 -0.31
N ILE A 58 -2.82 -2.08 -0.31
CA ILE A 58 -3.71 -1.38 0.63
C ILE A 58 -4.68 -2.41 1.18
N GLY A 59 -4.77 -2.56 2.50
CA GLY A 59 -5.76 -3.47 3.07
C GLY A 59 -5.46 -4.00 4.45
N HIS A 60 -6.13 -5.10 4.76
CA HIS A 60 -6.00 -5.83 6.01
C HIS A 60 -5.06 -7.01 5.82
N ILE A 61 -3.87 -6.99 6.44
CA ILE A 61 -2.85 -8.04 6.23
C ILE A 61 -2.59 -8.90 7.47
N GLN A 62 -3.64 -9.13 8.25
CA GLN A 62 -3.55 -10.03 9.41
C GLN A 62 -3.37 -11.48 8.94
N GLY A 63 -2.32 -12.13 9.42
CA GLY A 63 -2.04 -13.54 9.19
C GLY A 63 -2.60 -14.44 10.30
N ASN A 64 -2.36 -15.74 10.20
CA ASN A 64 -2.75 -16.73 11.22
C ASN A 64 -1.93 -16.64 12.52
N VAL A 65 -1.02 -15.68 12.65
CA VAL A 65 -0.10 -15.51 13.79
C VAL A 65 -0.19 -14.08 14.31
N SER A 66 -0.21 -13.94 15.64
CA SER A 66 -0.22 -12.70 16.40
C SER A 66 1.11 -11.96 16.30
N TYR A 67 1.08 -10.69 15.90
CA TYR A 67 2.23 -9.79 15.99
C TYR A 67 2.60 -9.49 17.46
N ASP A 68 1.61 -9.49 18.35
CA ASP A 68 1.81 -9.11 19.75
C ASP A 68 2.39 -10.25 20.61
N THR A 69 2.03 -11.50 20.28
CA THR A 69 2.31 -12.68 21.13
C THR A 69 2.95 -13.86 20.40
N GLY A 70 3.01 -13.85 19.07
CA GLY A 70 3.50 -14.97 18.26
C GLY A 70 2.60 -16.22 18.27
N GLY A 71 1.46 -16.18 18.97
CA GLY A 71 0.48 -17.27 19.00
C GLY A 71 -0.43 -17.30 17.77
N LEU A 72 -1.12 -18.41 17.55
CA LEU A 72 -2.10 -18.52 16.46
C LEU A 72 -3.29 -17.59 16.70
N LEU A 73 -3.70 -16.84 15.68
CA LEU A 73 -4.91 -16.03 15.66
C LEU A 73 -5.94 -16.62 14.69
N ASN A 74 -7.19 -16.64 15.13
CA ASN A 74 -8.32 -16.88 14.24
C ASN A 74 -8.91 -15.52 13.88
N VAL A 75 -8.66 -15.05 12.66
CA VAL A 75 -8.91 -13.67 12.27
C VAL A 75 -9.76 -13.55 11.01
N ASN A 76 -10.81 -12.73 11.12
CA ASN A 76 -11.64 -12.32 10.00
C ASN A 76 -10.88 -11.29 9.16
N ASN A 77 -10.20 -11.76 8.12
CA ASN A 77 -9.54 -10.89 7.16
C ASN A 77 -10.58 -10.06 6.39
N LYS A 78 -10.40 -8.73 6.32
CA LYS A 78 -11.30 -7.79 5.62
C LYS A 78 -10.95 -7.58 4.14
N GLY A 79 -9.91 -8.25 3.66
CA GLY A 79 -9.40 -8.18 2.29
C GLY A 79 -8.36 -7.10 2.07
N TYR A 80 -7.70 -7.18 0.93
CA TYR A 80 -6.71 -6.20 0.46
C TYR A 80 -6.80 -5.99 -1.05
N ALA A 81 -6.13 -4.94 -1.54
CA ALA A 81 -5.98 -4.67 -2.96
C ALA A 81 -4.56 -4.20 -3.27
N TYR A 82 -4.02 -4.68 -4.39
CA TYR A 82 -2.88 -4.07 -5.03
C TYR A 82 -3.34 -2.91 -5.91
N ILE A 83 -2.93 -1.69 -5.58
CA ILE A 83 -3.10 -0.57 -6.53
C ILE A 83 -1.93 -0.51 -7.52
N TYR A 84 -0.91 -1.34 -7.34
CA TYR A 84 0.17 -1.60 -8.27
C TYR A 84 0.86 -2.90 -7.89
N SER A 85 1.19 -3.70 -8.89
CA SER A 85 2.13 -4.81 -8.78
C SER A 85 2.82 -4.99 -10.14
N GLU A 86 4.10 -5.34 -10.11
CA GLU A 86 4.84 -5.77 -11.29
C GLU A 86 5.87 -6.83 -10.90
N ASN A 87 6.06 -7.80 -11.79
CA ASN A 87 7.22 -8.67 -11.76
C ASN A 87 8.26 -8.09 -12.72
N VAL A 88 9.53 -8.22 -12.37
CA VAL A 88 10.61 -7.95 -13.33
C VAL A 88 10.51 -8.95 -14.47
N LEU A 89 10.69 -8.45 -15.70
CA LEU A 89 10.87 -9.31 -16.86
C LEU A 89 12.37 -9.44 -17.11
N TYR A 90 12.85 -10.68 -17.26
CA TYR A 90 14.23 -10.93 -17.65
C TYR A 90 14.29 -11.20 -19.14
N THR A 91 15.11 -10.45 -19.87
CA THR A 91 15.42 -10.75 -21.27
C THR A 91 16.94 -10.91 -21.43
N GLU A 92 17.35 -11.81 -22.32
CA GLU A 92 18.78 -12.10 -22.55
C GLU A 92 19.56 -10.86 -22.99
N ASP A 93 18.93 -9.99 -23.79
CA ASP A 93 19.59 -8.81 -24.37
C ASP A 93 19.56 -7.55 -23.48
N LEU A 94 18.57 -7.43 -22.59
CA LEU A 94 18.34 -6.20 -21.81
C LEU A 94 18.52 -6.40 -20.30
N GLY A 95 18.66 -7.65 -19.84
CA GLY A 95 18.69 -7.96 -18.41
C GLY A 95 17.33 -7.72 -17.75
N GLU A 96 17.32 -7.03 -16.62
CA GLU A 96 16.09 -6.66 -15.90
C GLU A 96 15.31 -5.56 -16.60
N VAL A 97 14.08 -5.87 -16.99
CA VAL A 97 13.14 -4.94 -17.62
C VAL A 97 11.95 -4.71 -16.69
N TRP A 98 11.80 -3.45 -16.27
CA TRP A 98 10.71 -2.98 -15.43
C TRP A 98 9.79 -2.05 -16.22
N CYS A 99 8.47 -2.15 -16.01
CA CYS A 99 7.50 -1.26 -16.67
C CYS A 99 7.71 0.19 -16.25
N TYR A 100 8.02 0.40 -14.97
CA TYR A 100 8.48 1.69 -14.46
C TYR A 100 9.93 1.57 -14.02
N LYS A 101 10.72 2.62 -14.23
CA LYS A 101 12.10 2.72 -13.71
C LYS A 101 12.18 2.47 -12.19
N CYS A 102 11.07 2.67 -11.47
CA CYS A 102 10.99 2.51 -10.03
C CYS A 102 9.56 2.10 -9.62
N TYR A 103 8.60 3.00 -9.82
CA TYR A 103 7.18 2.85 -9.50
C TYR A 103 6.35 3.75 -10.43
N PRO A 104 5.02 3.65 -10.48
CA PRO A 104 4.16 4.59 -11.19
C PRO A 104 4.41 6.06 -10.79
N THR A 105 3.97 6.99 -11.62
CA THR A 105 4.11 8.42 -11.31
C THR A 105 3.21 8.82 -10.14
N THR A 106 3.55 9.91 -9.43
CA THR A 106 2.69 10.45 -8.36
C THR A 106 1.26 10.73 -8.86
N ALA A 107 1.12 11.23 -10.09
CA ALA A 107 -0.18 11.49 -10.71
C ALA A 107 -0.99 10.20 -10.91
N GLU A 108 -0.32 9.12 -11.32
CA GLU A 108 -0.94 7.82 -11.52
C GLU A 108 -1.32 7.16 -10.18
N ILE A 109 -0.43 7.16 -9.19
CA ILE A 109 -0.73 6.66 -7.84
C ILE A 109 -1.93 7.42 -7.26
N ARG A 110 -1.94 8.75 -7.36
CA ARG A 110 -3.09 9.57 -6.94
C ARG A 110 -4.38 9.18 -7.67
N LYS A 111 -4.32 8.94 -8.98
CA LYS A 111 -5.49 8.52 -9.75
C LYS A 111 -6.04 7.19 -9.20
N ARG A 112 -5.18 6.20 -8.96
CA ARG A 112 -5.55 4.88 -8.43
C ARG A 112 -6.11 4.99 -7.01
N LEU A 113 -5.49 5.78 -6.13
CA LEU A 113 -6.02 6.08 -4.78
C LEU A 113 -7.41 6.72 -4.83
N ARG A 114 -7.63 7.71 -5.70
CA ARG A 114 -8.94 8.37 -5.86
C ARG A 114 -10.01 7.42 -6.38
N ILE A 115 -9.65 6.48 -7.27
CA ILE A 115 -10.57 5.44 -7.74
C ILE A 115 -10.99 4.57 -6.54
N LEU A 116 -10.02 4.04 -5.79
CA LEU A 116 -10.30 3.17 -4.64
C LEU A 116 -11.16 3.90 -3.58
N ALA A 117 -10.78 5.14 -3.24
CA ALA A 117 -11.53 6.00 -2.33
C ALA A 117 -12.98 6.26 -2.77
N ARG A 118 -13.23 6.39 -4.07
CA ARG A 118 -14.58 6.61 -4.64
C ARG A 118 -15.43 5.36 -4.74
N THR A 119 -14.86 4.18 -4.47
CA THR A 119 -15.58 2.91 -4.60
C THR A 119 -16.78 2.81 -3.63
N LYS A 120 -16.81 3.61 -2.56
CA LYS A 120 -17.97 3.82 -1.67
C LYS A 120 -19.21 4.38 -2.38
N ARG A 121 -19.07 5.07 -3.53
CA ARG A 121 -20.19 5.75 -4.21
C ARG A 121 -20.99 4.89 -5.20
N ASN A 122 -20.51 3.70 -5.58
CA ASN A 122 -21.24 2.80 -6.47
C ASN A 122 -21.98 1.67 -5.71
N LEU A 123 -22.52 2.00 -4.53
CA LEU A 123 -23.32 1.05 -3.73
C LEU A 123 -24.74 0.84 -4.28
N TYR A 124 -25.23 1.72 -5.17
CA TYR A 124 -26.52 1.58 -5.84
C TYR A 124 -26.39 1.96 -7.31
N GLY A 125 -26.34 0.95 -8.18
CA GLY A 125 -26.38 1.14 -9.64
C GLY A 125 -25.15 0.58 -10.35
N GLY A 126 -25.18 -0.73 -10.61
CA GLY A 126 -24.81 -1.39 -11.88
C GLY A 126 -23.52 -1.09 -12.63
N HIS A 127 -22.65 -0.18 -12.18
CA HIS A 127 -21.44 0.20 -12.90
C HIS A 127 -20.21 -0.23 -12.09
N THR A 128 -19.66 -1.37 -12.47
CA THR A 128 -18.31 -1.80 -12.12
C THR A 128 -17.34 -0.72 -12.55
N VAL A 129 -16.81 0.03 -11.60
CA VAL A 129 -15.57 0.79 -11.84
C VAL A 129 -14.51 -0.28 -12.05
N GLU A 130 -14.04 -0.41 -13.29
CA GLU A 130 -12.84 -1.17 -13.61
C GLU A 130 -11.67 -0.51 -12.88
N ILE A 131 -11.41 -1.02 -11.68
CA ILE A 131 -10.13 -0.81 -11.04
C ILE A 131 -9.17 -1.67 -11.87
N TYR A 132 -8.25 -1.03 -12.60
CA TYR A 132 -7.14 -1.67 -13.34
C TYR A 132 -6.63 -2.90 -12.57
N PRO A 133 -6.25 -4.00 -13.25
CA PRO A 133 -6.15 -5.34 -12.68
C PRO A 133 -5.13 -5.40 -11.55
N GLY A 134 -5.54 -5.01 -10.36
CA GLY A 134 -4.92 -5.38 -9.11
C GLY A 134 -5.54 -6.71 -8.71
N GLU A 135 -4.71 -7.67 -8.38
CA GLU A 135 -5.19 -8.92 -7.80
C GLU A 135 -5.92 -8.59 -6.49
N TYR A 136 -7.19 -8.98 -6.42
CA TYR A 136 -8.01 -8.86 -5.23
C TYR A 136 -8.01 -10.22 -4.54
N GLU A 137 -7.64 -10.24 -3.27
CA GLU A 137 -7.96 -11.39 -2.41
C GLU A 137 -9.06 -10.97 -1.44
N ALA A 138 -10.28 -11.46 -1.71
CA ALA A 138 -11.39 -11.38 -0.77
C ALA A 138 -11.33 -12.60 0.14
N SER A 139 -11.50 -12.41 1.45
CA SER A 139 -11.70 -13.55 2.36
C SER A 139 -12.95 -14.32 1.94
N LYS A 140 -12.90 -15.65 2.08
CA LYS A 140 -13.87 -16.59 1.50
C LYS A 140 -15.34 -16.19 1.76
N GLU A 141 -16.09 -16.34 0.67
CA GLU A 141 -17.55 -16.50 0.53
C GLU A 141 -18.52 -15.37 0.85
N ASP A 142 -18.19 -14.34 1.63
CA ASP A 142 -19.12 -13.22 1.75
C ASP A 142 -18.44 -11.86 1.75
N ASN A 143 -18.84 -11.07 0.75
CA ASN A 143 -18.90 -9.62 0.80
C ASN A 143 -17.76 -8.82 0.12
N TYR A 144 -17.62 -9.04 -1.19
CA TYR A 144 -16.91 -8.16 -2.14
C TYR A 144 -17.25 -6.67 -1.95
N TYR A 145 -18.52 -6.35 -1.63
CA TYR A 145 -18.96 -4.98 -1.37
C TYR A 145 -18.45 -4.43 -0.03
N MET A 146 -18.46 -5.22 1.04
CA MET A 146 -17.83 -4.82 2.32
C MET A 146 -16.33 -4.61 2.16
N THR A 147 -15.65 -5.47 1.40
CA THR A 147 -14.22 -5.32 1.10
C THR A 147 -13.95 -3.99 0.40
N LYS A 148 -14.75 -3.64 -0.62
CA LYS A 148 -14.65 -2.34 -1.31
C LYS A 148 -14.92 -1.14 -0.41
N ALA A 149 -15.95 -1.21 0.43
CA ALA A 149 -16.28 -0.14 1.37
C ALA A 149 -15.17 0.05 2.41
N TYR A 150 -14.60 -1.05 2.91
CA TYR A 150 -13.46 -1.07 3.82
C TYR A 150 -12.22 -0.45 3.17
N LEU A 151 -11.83 -0.89 1.97
CA LEU A 151 -10.68 -0.34 1.26
C LEU A 151 -10.84 1.14 0.93
N SER A 152 -12.05 1.57 0.55
CA SER A 152 -12.36 2.99 0.37
C SER A 152 -12.15 3.78 1.66
N TRP A 153 -12.71 3.33 2.78
CA TRP A 153 -12.50 3.96 4.09
C TRP A 153 -11.02 4.00 4.48
N LEU A 154 -10.28 2.94 4.22
CA LEU A 154 -8.86 2.84 4.58
C LEU A 154 -8.01 3.86 3.82
N VAL A 155 -8.25 4.02 2.51
CA VAL A 155 -7.59 5.06 1.72
C VAL A 155 -7.91 6.45 2.23
N GLU A 156 -9.18 6.72 2.56
CA GLU A 156 -9.59 8.01 3.14
C GLU A 156 -8.86 8.28 4.46
N LYS A 157 -8.85 7.32 5.37
CA LYS A 157 -8.17 7.39 6.68
C LYS A 157 -6.70 7.78 6.51
N TYR A 158 -5.93 7.04 5.71
CA TYR A 158 -4.50 7.35 5.52
C TYR A 158 -4.29 8.66 4.77
N ALA A 159 -5.16 9.00 3.81
CA ALA A 159 -5.06 10.27 3.12
C ALA A 159 -5.26 11.44 4.09
N ASP A 160 -6.23 11.35 5.00
CA ASP A 160 -6.47 12.36 6.04
C ASP A 160 -5.29 12.44 7.02
N MET A 161 -4.81 11.30 7.53
CA MET A 161 -3.66 11.26 8.45
C MET A 161 -2.41 11.90 7.85
N VAL A 162 -2.06 11.55 6.60
CA VAL A 162 -0.92 12.15 5.91
C VAL A 162 -1.15 13.64 5.62
N TRP A 163 -2.39 14.04 5.33
CA TRP A 163 -2.74 15.44 5.08
C TRP A 163 -2.59 16.33 6.32
N GLU A 164 -2.94 15.79 7.49
CA GLU A 164 -2.83 16.47 8.79
C GLU A 164 -1.39 16.49 9.33
N ASP A 165 -0.53 15.56 8.91
CA ASP A 165 0.89 15.57 9.27
C ASP A 165 1.58 16.85 8.74
N SER A 166 2.35 17.56 9.55
CA SER A 166 3.04 18.79 9.11
C SER A 166 4.26 18.51 8.24
N ARG A 167 4.81 17.29 8.30
CA ARG A 167 5.99 16.88 7.54
C ARG A 167 5.66 16.76 6.04
N SER A 168 6.68 17.00 5.22
CA SER A 168 6.70 16.66 3.80
C SER A 168 6.71 15.14 3.58
N ALA A 169 6.42 14.72 2.36
CA ALA A 169 6.42 13.29 2.03
C ALA A 169 7.81 12.66 2.21
N GLU A 170 8.85 13.39 1.81
CA GLU A 170 10.24 12.98 1.95
C GLU A 170 10.66 12.89 3.43
N GLU A 171 10.23 13.81 4.29
CA GLU A 171 10.51 13.76 5.73
C GLU A 171 9.81 12.59 6.44
N ILE A 172 8.56 12.27 6.06
CA ILE A 172 7.85 11.09 6.57
C ILE A 172 8.65 9.82 6.23
N VAL A 173 9.11 9.70 4.97
CA VAL A 173 9.86 8.53 4.50
C VAL A 173 11.25 8.45 5.12
N PHE A 174 11.97 9.57 5.18
CA PHE A 174 13.35 9.62 5.70
C PHE A 174 13.41 9.18 7.16
N ASN A 175 12.46 9.61 8.00
CA ASN A 175 12.45 9.19 9.40
C ASN A 175 12.17 7.69 9.55
N ALA A 176 11.25 7.13 8.76
CA ALA A 176 10.89 5.73 8.83
C ALA A 176 11.99 4.77 8.34
N ILE A 177 12.71 5.15 7.27
CA ILE A 177 13.77 4.33 6.68
C ILE A 177 15.12 4.62 7.33
N GLY A 178 15.42 5.88 7.64
CA GLY A 178 16.68 6.33 8.23
C GLY A 178 16.87 5.95 9.70
N GLU A 179 15.79 5.80 10.47
CA GLU A 179 15.88 5.26 11.84
C GLU A 179 16.21 3.76 11.86
N ARG A 180 15.78 2.99 10.86
CA ARG A 180 16.12 1.56 10.74
C ARG A 180 17.62 1.34 10.47
N SER A 181 18.26 2.24 9.73
CA SER A 181 19.70 2.16 9.42
C SER A 181 20.63 2.51 10.58
N LYS A 182 20.12 3.13 11.66
CA LYS A 182 20.91 3.48 12.86
C LYS A 182 20.87 2.41 13.96
N ASN A 183 19.97 1.44 13.83
CA ASN A 183 19.74 0.37 14.81
C ASN A 183 20.24 -1.01 14.33
N ASN A 184 20.90 -1.07 13.17
CA ASN A 184 21.67 -2.21 12.66
C ASN A 184 23.16 -1.88 12.71
#